data_AF-A0A354UW90-F1
#
_entry.id   AF-A0A354UW90-F1
#
_cell.length_a   1.000
_cell.length_b   1.000
_cell.length_c   1.000
_cell.angle_alpha   90.00
_cell.angle_beta   90.00
_cell.angle_gamma   90.00
#
_symmetry.space_group_name_H-M   'P 1'
#
loop_
_entity.id
_entity.type
_entity.pdbx_description
1 polymer ?
#
loop_
_entity_poly.entity_id
_entity_poly.type
_entity_poly.pdbx_seq_one_letter_code
_entity_poly.pdbx_strand_id
1 'polypeptide(L)'
;MFRTDELTQYLSRMNLTPRWEDGIFDRLVSGEVTGEEPVQLRKGCRIWQLKKDVDVAMRFIGYEDQVRKFGEPDAGNYTLVFDGDLGTSDLEQIYTICRDAPPPGYQGYRMALSDVVELYDDSGSEFYYCDRVGFQPIQFKRDPCIDMTL
;
A
#
# COMPACT_ATOMS: atom_id res chain seq x y z
N MET A 1 22.33 -11.68 -18.06
CA MET A 1 23.76 -11.65 -17.66
C MET A 1 23.99 -11.58 -16.15
N PHE A 2 23.05 -11.02 -15.35
CA PHE A 2 23.26 -10.83 -13.90
C PHE A 2 22.65 -11.90 -12.99
N ARG A 3 21.81 -12.79 -13.53
CA ARG A 3 21.23 -13.94 -12.81
C ARG A 3 22.14 -15.14 -13.00
N THR A 4 22.93 -15.48 -11.98
CA THR A 4 23.79 -16.68 -11.99
C THR A 4 23.47 -17.58 -10.80
N ASP A 5 23.74 -18.87 -10.96
CA ASP A 5 23.55 -19.86 -9.90
C ASP A 5 24.47 -19.59 -8.70
N GLU A 6 25.66 -19.05 -8.96
CA GLU A 6 26.64 -18.65 -7.94
C GLU A 6 26.12 -17.53 -7.05
N LEU A 7 25.55 -16.48 -7.66
CA LEU A 7 24.95 -15.37 -6.92
C LEU A 7 23.74 -15.84 -6.11
N THR A 8 22.93 -16.72 -6.69
CA THR A 8 21.76 -17.31 -6.02
C THR A 8 22.17 -18.13 -4.80
N GLN A 9 23.20 -18.96 -4.93
CA GLN A 9 23.72 -19.76 -3.83
C GLN A 9 24.35 -18.90 -2.73
N TYR A 10 25.02 -17.81 -3.11
CA TYR A 10 25.59 -16.84 -2.18
C TYR A 10 24.49 -16.13 -1.36
N LEU A 11 23.45 -15.61 -2.02
CA LEU A 11 22.32 -14.95 -1.36
C LEU A 11 21.57 -15.90 -0.43
N SER A 12 21.39 -17.16 -0.84
CA SER A 12 20.80 -18.20 0.00
C SER A 12 21.60 -18.48 1.27
N ARG A 13 22.94 -18.50 1.20
CA ARG A 13 23.80 -18.62 2.39
C ARG A 13 23.65 -17.44 3.36
N MET A 14 23.28 -16.28 2.84
CA MET A 14 23.05 -15.04 3.60
C MET A 14 21.60 -14.89 4.07
N ASN A 15 20.72 -15.88 3.84
CA ASN A 15 19.27 -15.80 4.09
C ASN A 15 18.57 -14.64 3.37
N LEU A 16 19.08 -14.22 2.21
CA LEU A 16 18.48 -13.17 1.38
C LEU A 16 17.73 -13.78 0.21
N THR A 17 16.51 -13.30 -0.05
CA THR A 17 15.70 -13.73 -1.20
C THR A 17 15.75 -12.64 -2.28
N PRO A 18 16.42 -12.86 -3.41
CA PRO A 18 16.51 -11.86 -4.46
C PRO A 18 15.16 -11.62 -5.14
N ARG A 19 14.77 -10.35 -5.31
CA ARG A 19 13.76 -9.93 -6.27
C ARG A 19 14.46 -9.51 -7.57
N TRP A 20 14.07 -10.13 -8.67
CA TRP A 20 14.70 -9.85 -9.95
C TRP A 20 13.82 -8.95 -10.82
N GLU A 21 14.36 -7.81 -11.25
CA GLU A 21 13.70 -6.89 -12.17
C GLU A 21 14.59 -6.61 -13.38
N ASP A 22 13.97 -6.41 -14.53
CA ASP A 22 14.68 -6.15 -15.78
C ASP A 22 15.18 -4.70 -15.85
N GLY A 23 16.36 -4.48 -16.46
CA GLY A 23 16.95 -3.15 -16.66
C GLY A 23 17.75 -2.58 -15.49
N ILE A 24 17.83 -3.25 -14.32
CA ILE A 24 18.67 -2.79 -13.19
C ILE A 24 20.15 -2.76 -13.57
N PHE A 25 20.63 -3.80 -14.27
CA PHE A 25 22.04 -3.90 -14.67
C PHE A 25 22.42 -2.83 -15.68
N ASP A 26 21.59 -2.61 -16.70
CA ASP A 26 21.84 -1.62 -17.74
C ASP A 26 21.93 -0.21 -17.15
N ARG A 27 21.09 0.10 -16.15
CA ARG A 27 21.11 1.37 -15.39
C ARG A 27 22.35 1.54 -14.52
N LEU A 28 22.84 0.46 -13.90
CA LEU A 28 24.08 0.50 -13.11
C LEU A 28 25.32 0.66 -14.00
N VAL A 29 25.33 0.03 -15.18
CA VAL A 29 26.46 0.07 -16.13
C VAL A 29 26.49 1.35 -16.95
N SER A 30 25.34 1.93 -17.29
CA SER A 30 25.26 3.18 -18.06
C SER A 30 25.76 4.39 -17.29
N GLY A 31 25.95 4.28 -15.97
CA GLY A 31 26.34 5.42 -15.12
C GLY A 31 25.24 6.49 -15.03
N GLU A 32 24.03 6.21 -15.52
CA GLU A 32 22.84 7.02 -15.31
C GLU A 32 22.37 6.84 -13.87
N VAL A 33 23.15 7.40 -12.94
CA VAL A 33 22.55 7.94 -11.72
C VAL A 33 21.78 9.18 -12.18
N THR A 34 20.60 8.98 -12.79
CA THR A 34 19.61 10.04 -12.92
C THR A 34 19.42 10.60 -11.52
N GLY A 35 19.78 11.88 -11.36
CA GLY A 35 19.94 12.53 -10.07
C GLY A 35 18.86 12.13 -9.09
N GLU A 36 19.31 11.67 -7.92
CA GLU A 36 18.63 11.85 -6.64
C GLU A 36 17.10 11.80 -6.66
N GLU A 37 16.51 10.76 -7.22
CA GLU A 37 15.39 10.15 -6.52
C GLU A 37 16.04 8.98 -5.79
N PRO A 38 16.03 8.94 -4.43
CA PRO A 38 16.40 7.71 -3.75
C PRO A 38 15.63 6.60 -4.44
N VAL A 39 16.26 5.44 -4.68
CA VAL A 39 15.49 4.24 -5.02
C VAL A 39 14.62 4.00 -3.80
N GLN A 40 13.47 4.67 -3.74
CA GLN A 40 12.43 4.39 -2.78
C GLN A 40 12.13 2.95 -3.06
N LEU A 41 12.55 2.08 -2.14
CA LEU A 41 12.23 0.68 -2.21
C LEU A 41 10.73 0.62 -2.49
N ARG A 42 10.35 0.06 -3.65
CA ARG A 42 8.95 0.02 -4.06
C ARG A 42 8.16 -0.64 -2.94
N LYS A 43 7.26 0.13 -2.35
CA LYS A 43 6.43 -0.31 -1.24
C LYS A 43 5.42 -1.30 -1.78
N GLY A 44 5.13 -2.34 -0.99
CA GLY A 44 3.95 -3.15 -1.24
C GLY A 44 2.70 -2.30 -1.02
N CYS A 45 1.60 -2.69 -1.67
CA CYS A 45 0.34 -1.98 -1.61
C CYS A 45 -0.78 -2.92 -1.15
N ARG A 46 -1.51 -2.49 -0.11
CA ARG A 46 -2.74 -3.11 0.34
C ARG A 46 -3.90 -2.16 0.19
N ILE A 47 -5.03 -2.68 -0.28
CA ILE A 47 -6.26 -1.91 -0.42
C ILE A 47 -7.28 -2.42 0.59
N TRP A 48 -7.80 -1.49 1.38
CA TRP A 48 -8.75 -1.72 2.44
C TRP A 48 -10.08 -1.05 2.10
N GLN A 49 -11.15 -1.82 2.12
CA GLN A 49 -12.51 -1.32 1.84
C GLN A 49 -13.42 -1.53 3.03
N LEU A 50 -14.40 -0.64 3.20
CA LEU A 50 -15.40 -0.77 4.25
C LEU A 50 -16.15 -2.11 4.11
N LYS A 51 -16.31 -2.83 5.23
CA LYS A 51 -17.09 -4.06 5.29
C LYS A 51 -18.57 -3.77 4.95
N LYS A 52 -19.31 -4.81 4.60
CA LYS A 52 -20.72 -4.67 4.18
C LYS A 52 -21.69 -4.40 5.34
N ASP A 53 -21.28 -4.70 6.56
CA ASP A 53 -22.08 -4.62 7.80
C ASP A 53 -21.85 -3.32 8.59
N VAL A 54 -20.97 -2.43 8.12
CA VAL A 54 -20.81 -1.09 8.68
C VAL A 54 -21.95 -0.16 8.27
N ASP A 55 -22.08 0.97 8.95
CA ASP A 55 -23.07 1.98 8.60
C ASP A 55 -22.85 2.47 7.16
N VAL A 56 -23.88 2.36 6.32
CA VAL A 56 -23.86 2.81 4.92
C VAL A 56 -23.53 4.29 4.79
N ALA A 57 -23.79 5.11 5.81
CA ALA A 57 -23.47 6.52 5.85
C ALA A 57 -21.95 6.81 5.96
N MET A 58 -21.14 5.79 6.25
CA MET A 58 -19.66 5.87 6.22
C MET A 58 -19.09 5.74 4.80
N ARG A 59 -19.89 5.31 3.82
CA ARG A 59 -19.42 5.06 2.45
C ARG A 59 -19.49 6.34 1.62
N PHE A 60 -18.52 6.51 0.74
CA PHE A 60 -18.47 7.60 -0.23
C PHE A 60 -18.43 9.01 0.39
N ILE A 61 -17.82 9.15 1.57
CA ILE A 61 -17.62 10.43 2.23
C ILE A 61 -16.14 10.80 2.27
N GLY A 62 -15.87 12.09 2.44
CA GLY A 62 -14.51 12.58 2.64
C GLY A 62 -14.03 12.39 4.08
N TYR A 63 -12.73 12.54 4.30
CA TYR A 63 -12.12 12.29 5.62
C TYR A 63 -12.68 13.22 6.71
N GLU A 64 -12.87 14.50 6.40
CA GLU A 64 -13.46 15.46 7.34
C GLU A 64 -14.87 15.04 7.79
N ASP A 65 -15.70 14.56 6.85
CA ASP A 65 -17.04 14.07 7.15
C ASP A 65 -17.01 12.78 7.97
N GLN A 66 -16.05 11.89 7.69
CA GLN A 66 -15.80 10.66 8.44
C GLN A 66 -15.47 10.99 9.90
N VAL A 67 -14.49 11.87 10.14
CA VAL A 67 -14.09 12.27 11.50
C VAL A 67 -15.22 13.00 12.23
N ARG A 68 -15.92 13.92 11.56
CA ARG A 68 -17.01 14.68 12.18
C ARG A 68 -18.19 13.80 12.61
N LYS A 69 -18.52 12.76 11.84
CA LYS A 69 -19.72 11.93 12.08
C LYS A 69 -19.42 10.66 12.88
N PHE A 70 -18.26 10.05 12.65
CA PHE A 70 -17.92 8.71 13.15
C PHE A 70 -16.60 8.68 13.94
N GLY A 71 -15.83 9.78 13.94
CA GLY A 71 -14.49 9.82 14.49
C GLY A 71 -13.43 9.25 13.55
N GLU A 72 -12.23 9.05 14.08
CA GLU A 72 -11.11 8.46 13.33
C GLU A 72 -11.50 7.11 12.71
N PRO A 73 -11.06 6.80 11.47
CA PRO A 73 -11.29 5.50 10.87
C PRO A 73 -10.84 4.37 11.79
N ASP A 74 -11.67 3.35 11.93
CA ASP A 74 -11.38 2.16 12.74
C ASP A 74 -11.01 1.00 11.81
N ALA A 75 -9.83 0.40 12.01
CA ALA A 75 -9.35 -0.72 11.21
C ALA A 75 -10.34 -1.91 11.22
N GLY A 76 -11.08 -2.10 12.32
CA GLY A 76 -12.10 -3.13 12.47
C GLY A 76 -13.27 -2.99 11.49
N ASN A 77 -13.49 -1.80 10.91
CA ASN A 77 -14.53 -1.53 9.92
C ASN A 77 -14.11 -1.87 8.49
N TYR A 78 -12.83 -2.19 8.26
CA TYR A 78 -12.28 -2.44 6.93
C TYR A 78 -11.98 -3.92 6.70
N THR A 79 -11.98 -4.31 5.44
CA THR A 79 -11.54 -5.63 4.96
C THR A 79 -10.49 -5.46 3.87
N LEU A 80 -9.48 -6.32 3.91
CA LEU A 80 -8.43 -6.36 2.90
C LEU A 80 -9.01 -6.93 1.61
N VAL A 81 -8.94 -6.17 0.52
CA VAL A 81 -9.45 -6.61 -0.79
C VAL A 81 -8.35 -6.85 -1.82
N PHE A 82 -7.14 -6.37 -1.55
CA PHE A 82 -5.97 -6.59 -2.38
C PHE A 82 -4.69 -6.46 -1.53
N ASP A 83 -3.71 -7.32 -1.80
CA ASP A 83 -2.37 -7.28 -1.23
C ASP A 83 -1.37 -7.68 -2.32
N GLY A 84 -0.46 -6.77 -2.69
CA GLY A 84 0.56 -7.03 -3.71
C GLY A 84 1.31 -5.79 -4.18
N ASP A 85 2.08 -5.95 -5.25
CA ASP A 85 2.81 -4.87 -5.90
C ASP A 85 2.00 -4.34 -7.10
N LEU A 86 1.68 -3.05 -7.09
CA LEU A 86 1.00 -2.35 -8.20
C LEU A 86 1.98 -1.74 -9.21
N GLY A 87 3.29 -1.91 -8.99
CA GLY A 87 4.36 -1.31 -9.80
C GLY A 87 4.58 0.18 -9.52
N THR A 88 3.88 0.76 -8.55
CA THR A 88 3.95 2.19 -8.20
C THR A 88 3.57 2.43 -6.74
N SER A 89 4.21 3.44 -6.11
CA SER A 89 3.86 3.98 -4.79
C SER A 89 3.08 5.30 -4.88
N ASP A 90 2.83 5.80 -6.10
CA ASP A 90 2.10 7.04 -6.32
C ASP A 90 0.60 6.83 -6.14
N LEU A 91 0.01 7.52 -5.16
CA LEU A 91 -1.37 7.29 -4.73
C LEU A 91 -2.39 7.55 -5.85
N GLU A 92 -2.15 8.54 -6.71
CA GLU A 92 -3.03 8.87 -7.84
C GLU A 92 -3.00 7.79 -8.92
N GLN A 93 -1.82 7.23 -9.21
CA GLN A 93 -1.70 6.07 -10.09
C GLN A 93 -2.35 4.82 -9.48
N ILE A 94 -2.15 4.56 -8.19
CA ILE A 94 -2.81 3.45 -7.47
C ILE A 94 -4.33 3.59 -7.59
N TYR A 95 -4.86 4.79 -7.35
CA TYR A 95 -6.28 5.08 -7.52
C TYR A 95 -6.76 4.74 -8.92
N THR A 96 -6.04 5.21 -9.95
CA THR A 96 -6.37 4.98 -11.35
C THR A 96 -6.41 3.49 -11.69
N ILE A 97 -5.40 2.73 -11.26
CA ILE A 97 -5.32 1.27 -11.45
C ILE A 97 -6.52 0.59 -10.78
N CYS A 98 -6.71 0.80 -9.48
CA CYS A 98 -7.75 0.11 -8.71
C CYS A 98 -9.18 0.58 -9.06
N ARG A 99 -9.34 1.73 -9.70
CA ARG A 99 -10.63 2.23 -10.18
C ARG A 99 -10.94 1.71 -11.59
N ASP A 100 -10.04 1.87 -12.54
CA ASP A 100 -10.33 1.67 -13.95
C ASP A 100 -10.06 0.24 -14.41
N ALA A 101 -8.95 -0.36 -13.98
CA ALA A 101 -8.53 -1.71 -14.34
C ALA A 101 -7.93 -2.45 -13.14
N PRO A 102 -8.77 -2.89 -12.17
CA PRO A 102 -8.29 -3.55 -10.96
C PRO A 102 -7.39 -4.75 -11.28
N PRO A 103 -6.29 -4.94 -10.53
CA PRO A 103 -5.33 -6.01 -10.80
C PRO A 103 -5.93 -7.41 -10.53
N PRO A 104 -5.32 -8.47 -11.08
CA PRO A 104 -5.67 -9.84 -10.72
C PRO A 104 -5.58 -10.05 -9.20
N GLY A 105 -6.58 -10.73 -8.63
CA GLY A 105 -6.67 -10.98 -7.18
C GLY A 105 -7.34 -9.86 -6.38
N TYR A 106 -7.74 -8.75 -7.01
CA TYR A 106 -8.57 -7.73 -6.36
C TYR A 106 -10.00 -8.26 -6.12
N GLN A 107 -10.39 -8.42 -4.86
CA GLN A 107 -11.66 -9.06 -4.46
C GLN A 107 -12.78 -8.07 -4.09
N GLY A 108 -12.49 -6.77 -4.19
CA GLY A 108 -13.38 -5.68 -3.79
C GLY A 108 -14.15 -5.03 -4.93
N TYR A 109 -14.82 -3.91 -4.62
CA TYR A 109 -15.38 -3.03 -5.64
C TYR A 109 -14.29 -2.07 -6.17
N ARG A 110 -14.52 -1.43 -7.32
CA ARG A 110 -13.59 -0.42 -7.85
C ARG A 110 -13.30 0.66 -6.81
N MET A 111 -12.03 1.03 -6.64
CA MET A 111 -11.63 1.97 -5.59
C MET A 111 -12.47 3.26 -5.62
N ALA A 112 -12.89 3.70 -4.44
CA ALA A 112 -13.72 4.88 -4.25
C ALA A 112 -13.39 5.61 -2.94
N LEU A 113 -14.06 6.73 -2.74
CA LEU A 113 -14.05 7.47 -1.48
C LEU A 113 -14.33 6.55 -0.29
N SER A 114 -13.64 6.83 0.81
CA SER A 114 -13.68 6.06 2.05
C SER A 114 -12.88 4.76 2.07
N ASP A 115 -12.31 4.34 0.94
CA ASP A 115 -11.31 3.28 0.89
C ASP A 115 -9.97 3.78 1.46
N VAL A 116 -9.12 2.84 1.89
CA VAL A 116 -7.79 3.16 2.43
C VAL A 116 -6.72 2.41 1.65
N VAL A 117 -5.71 3.15 1.22
CA VAL A 117 -4.47 2.61 0.65
C VAL A 117 -3.45 2.47 1.78
N GLU A 118 -2.89 1.29 1.94
CA GLU A 118 -1.72 1.05 2.78
C GLU A 118 -0.51 0.84 1.88
N LEU A 119 0.52 1.66 2.10
CA LEU A 119 1.85 1.45 1.52
C LEU A 119 2.77 0.92 2.60
N TYR A 120 3.39 -0.23 2.37
CA TYR A 120 4.22 -0.88 3.38
C TYR A 120 5.58 -1.33 2.85
N ASP A 121 6.56 -1.31 3.74
CA ASP A 121 7.91 -1.84 3.53
C ASP A 121 8.46 -2.42 4.85
N ASP A 122 9.75 -2.74 4.88
CA ASP A 122 10.40 -3.29 6.08
C ASP A 122 10.43 -2.31 7.28
N SER A 123 10.21 -1.02 7.05
CA SER A 123 10.16 0.02 8.09
C SER A 123 8.77 0.19 8.70
N GLY A 124 7.72 -0.25 8.01
CA GLY A 124 6.35 -0.22 8.51
C GLY A 124 5.32 0.10 7.44
N SER A 125 4.15 0.55 7.89
CA SER A 125 2.98 0.84 7.06
C SER A 125 2.54 2.30 7.19
N GLU A 126 2.21 2.90 6.06
CA GLU A 126 1.58 4.22 5.94
C GLU A 126 0.18 4.06 5.36
N PHE A 127 -0.80 4.75 5.95
CA PHE A 127 -2.21 4.62 5.59
C PHE A 127 -2.75 5.93 5.03
N TYR A 128 -3.47 5.82 3.92
CA TYR A 128 -3.98 6.95 3.16
C TYR A 128 -5.47 6.75 2.85
N TYR A 129 -6.30 7.61 3.40
CA TYR A 129 -7.74 7.64 3.14
C TYR A 129 -8.02 8.28 1.78
N CYS A 130 -8.78 7.59 0.94
CA CYS A 130 -9.24 8.12 -0.35
C CYS A 130 -10.31 9.20 -0.11
N ASP A 131 -9.96 10.45 -0.38
CA ASP A 131 -10.79 11.63 -0.10
C ASP A 131 -11.30 12.27 -1.40
N ARG A 132 -12.17 13.28 -1.28
CA ARG A 132 -12.79 14.00 -2.41
C ARG A 132 -11.75 14.54 -3.39
N VAL A 133 -10.59 14.92 -2.88
CA VAL A 133 -9.45 15.38 -3.66
C VAL A 133 -8.21 14.68 -3.10
N GLY A 134 -7.68 13.74 -3.89
CA GLY A 134 -6.51 12.95 -3.55
C GLY A 134 -6.68 12.12 -2.28
N PHE A 135 -5.67 12.17 -1.42
CA PHE A 135 -5.55 11.28 -0.26
C PHE A 135 -5.19 12.04 1.00
N GLN A 136 -5.76 11.60 2.13
CA GLN A 136 -5.40 12.10 3.46
C GLN A 136 -4.59 11.05 4.21
N PRO A 137 -3.39 11.37 4.73
CA PRO A 137 -2.68 10.46 5.60
C PRO A 137 -3.46 10.29 6.91
N ILE A 138 -3.66 9.04 7.33
CA ILE A 138 -4.44 8.72 8.53
C ILE A 138 -3.67 7.80 9.47
N GLN A 139 -4.12 7.76 10.71
CA GLN A 139 -3.85 6.67 11.62
C GLN A 139 -5.18 6.04 11.99
N PHE A 140 -5.28 4.72 11.86
CA PHE A 140 -6.45 4.04 12.39
C PHE A 140 -6.55 4.27 13.89
N LYS A 141 -7.78 4.40 14.38
CA LYS A 141 -8.08 4.43 15.80
C LYS A 141 -7.42 3.21 16.45
N ARG A 142 -6.52 3.47 17.40
CA ARG A 142 -6.00 2.42 18.28
C ARG A 142 -7.05 2.20 19.36
N ASP A 143 -7.54 0.98 19.50
CA ASP A 143 -8.36 0.64 20.65
C ASP A 143 -7.54 0.86 21.92
N PRO A 144 -8.01 1.67 22.89
CA PRO A 144 -7.30 1.91 24.16
C PRO A 144 -7.21 0.69 25.09
N CYS A 145 -7.50 -0.52 24.62
CA CYS A 145 -7.75 -1.68 25.48
C CYS A 145 -6.82 -2.86 25.20
N ILE A 146 -5.50 -2.64 25.08
CA ILE A 146 -4.48 -3.62 25.50
C ILE A 146 -3.30 -2.86 26.12
N ASP A 147 -3.54 -2.23 27.27
CA ASP A 147 -2.55 -2.20 28.35
C ASP A 147 -3.24 -2.80 29.58
N MET A 148 -3.30 -4.13 29.61
CA MET A 148 -3.27 -4.85 30.87
C MET A 148 -1.88 -5.43 31.00
N THR A 149 -1.00 -4.63 31.57
CA THR A 149 -0.15 -5.04 32.70
C THR A 149 -0.46 -6.46 33.18
N LEU A 150 0.47 -7.38 32.94
CA LEU A 150 0.88 -8.45 33.86
C LEU A 150 2.27 -8.95 33.46
#